data_AF-A0A6M1QU93-F1
#
_entry.id   AF-A0A6M1QU93-F1
#
_cell.length_a   1.000
_cell.length_b   1.000
_cell.length_c   1.000
_cell.angle_alpha   90.00
_cell.angle_beta   90.00
_cell.angle_gamma   90.00
#
_symmetry.space_group_name_H-M   'P 1'
#
loop_
_entity.id
_entity.type
_entity.pdbx_description
1 polymer ?
#
loop_
_entity_poly.entity_id
_entity_poly.type
_entity_poly.pdbx_seq_one_letter_code
_entity_poly.pdbx_strand_id
1 'polypeptide(L)' 'MTDIAAEQSRGDHALHEHGWVTESSHQTSEGRVLYVRCGECGVRRVDLQPHPLLPPRSLSREQG' A
#
# COMPACT_ATOMS: atom_id res chain seq x y z
N MET A 1 23.69 13.56 16.37
CA MET A 1 22.41 13.56 17.09
C MET A 1 21.25 13.69 16.08
N THR A 2 21.13 12.79 15.09
CA THR A 2 20.14 12.99 13.99
C THR A 2 19.54 11.70 13.39
N ASP A 3 19.66 10.53 14.04
CA ASP A 3 19.12 9.28 13.45
C ASP A 3 17.90 8.70 14.20
N ILE A 4 17.78 9.00 15.49
CA ILE A 4 16.81 8.35 16.40
C ILE A 4 15.35 8.62 15.99
N ALA A 5 15.01 9.79 15.43
CA ALA A 5 13.64 10.13 15.05
C ALA A 5 13.12 9.36 13.81
N ALA A 6 14.00 9.03 12.86
CA ALA A 6 13.65 8.25 11.68
C ALA A 6 13.48 6.75 12.02
N GLU A 7 14.30 6.26 12.95
CA GLU A 7 14.23 4.88 13.45
C GLU A 7 12.97 4.64 14.30
N GLN A 8 12.59 5.60 15.16
CA GLN A 8 11.36 5.55 15.95
C GLN A 8 10.10 5.48 15.07
N SER A 9 10.10 6.19 13.94
CA SER A 9 8.97 6.17 12.98
C SER A 9 8.82 4.81 12.27
N ARG A 10 9.92 4.06 12.05
CA ARG A 10 9.85 2.68 11.55
C ARG A 10 9.36 1.69 12.59
N GLY A 11 9.70 1.91 13.86
CA GLY A 11 9.25 1.08 14.99
C GLY A 11 7.76 1.25 15.24
N ASP A 12 7.27 2.48 15.31
CA ASP A 12 5.85 2.79 15.55
C ASP A 12 4.92 2.21 14.47
N HIS A 13 5.38 2.21 13.21
CA HIS A 13 4.67 1.59 12.09
C HIS A 13 4.40 0.09 12.31
N ALA A 14 5.26 -0.65 13.02
CA ALA A 14 5.05 -2.08 13.23
C ALA A 14 4.17 -2.41 14.46
N LEU A 15 3.80 -1.41 15.28
CA LEU A 15 3.32 -1.63 16.65
C LEU A 15 1.81 -1.42 16.86
N HIS A 16 1.07 -0.95 15.86
CA HIS A 16 -0.37 -0.71 15.99
C HIS A 16 -1.17 -1.23 14.81
N GLU A 17 -2.46 -1.47 15.05
CA GLU A 17 -3.41 -1.76 13.98
C GLU A 17 -3.68 -0.49 13.17
N HIS A 18 -3.39 -0.54 11.87
CA HIS A 18 -3.52 0.63 11.01
C HIS A 18 -4.96 0.94 10.63
N GLY A 19 -5.41 2.15 10.96
CA GLY A 19 -6.62 2.77 10.42
C GLY A 19 -6.37 3.36 9.03
N TRP A 20 -6.51 2.53 7.99
CA TRP A 20 -6.25 2.91 6.59
C TRP A 20 -7.30 3.86 6.02
N VAL A 21 -6.85 4.95 5.40
CA VAL A 21 -7.68 5.95 4.70
C VAL A 21 -7.20 6.08 3.26
N THR A 22 -8.12 6.10 2.29
CA THR A 22 -7.78 6.30 0.87
C THR A 22 -7.44 7.76 0.60
N GLU A 23 -6.24 8.01 0.08
CA GLU A 23 -5.83 9.34 -0.41
C GLU A 23 -6.28 9.54 -1.85
N SER A 24 -6.05 8.53 -2.70
CA SER A 24 -6.34 8.58 -4.13
C SER A 24 -6.74 7.20 -4.65
N SER A 25 -7.61 7.18 -5.65
CA SER A 25 -8.02 5.97 -6.35
C SER A 25 -7.91 6.15 -7.85
N HIS A 26 -7.28 5.19 -8.53
CA HIS A 26 -7.09 5.21 -9.98
C HIS A 26 -7.60 3.92 -10.60
N GLN A 27 -8.34 4.05 -11.69
CA GLN A 27 -8.79 2.90 -12.47
C GLN A 27 -7.70 2.51 -13.47
N THR A 28 -7.39 1.23 -13.52
CA THR A 28 -6.42 0.63 -14.45
C THR A 28 -7.07 -0.58 -15.12
N SER A 29 -6.41 -1.12 -16.15
CA SER A 29 -6.89 -2.34 -16.82
C SER A 29 -6.80 -3.60 -15.96
N GLU A 30 -6.19 -3.54 -14.78
CA GLU A 30 -6.10 -4.66 -13.81
C GLU A 30 -7.14 -4.55 -12.69
N GLY A 31 -7.78 -3.40 -12.54
CA GLY A 31 -8.69 -3.13 -11.45
C GLY A 31 -8.60 -1.68 -10.99
N ARG A 32 -8.84 -1.45 -9.70
CA ARG A 32 -8.67 -0.14 -9.08
C ARG A 32 -7.47 -0.19 -8.15
N VAL A 33 -6.52 0.70 -8.38
CA VAL A 33 -5.37 0.92 -7.50
C VAL A 33 -5.78 1.99 -6.47
N LEU A 34 -5.62 1.66 -5.19
CA LEU A 34 -5.87 2.57 -4.08
C LEU A 34 -4.55 2.93 -3.43
N TYR A 35 -4.27 4.22 -3.33
CA TYR A 35 -3.20 4.74 -2.49
C TYR A 35 -3.82 5.06 -1.14
N VAL A 36 -3.44 4.30 -0.12
CA VAL A 36 -3.96 4.46 1.24
C VAL A 36 -2.85 4.87 2.18
N ARG A 37 -3.21 5.65 3.21
CA ARG A 37 -2.33 6.00 4.32
C ARG A 37 -2.95 5.66 5.66
N CYS A 38 -2.13 5.35 6.66
CA CYS A 38 -2.59 5.30 8.04
C CYS A 38 -2.89 6.73 8.50
N GLY A 39 -4.07 6.93 9.09
CA GLY A 39 -4.45 8.22 9.68
C GLY A 39 -3.57 8.63 10.86
N GLU A 40 -2.95 7.65 11.54
CA GLU A 40 -2.19 7.84 12.78
C GLU A 40 -0.67 8.00 12.52
N CYS A 41 0.00 6.97 12.00
CA CYS A 41 1.46 7.02 11.76
C CYS A 41 1.86 7.53 10.36
N GLY A 42 0.90 7.72 9.45
CA GLY A 42 1.17 8.26 8.12
C GLY A 42 1.88 7.30 7.15
N VAL A 43 2.08 6.03 7.52
CA VAL A 43 2.58 5.04 6.57
C VAL A 43 1.66 4.92 5.36
N ARG A 44 2.24 4.56 4.20
CA ARG A 44 1.50 4.41 2.95
C ARG A 44 1.55 2.97 2.47
N ARG A 45 0.42 2.52 1.94
CA ARG A 45 0.26 1.22 1.29
C ARG A 45 -0.46 1.42 -0.04
N VAL A 46 -0.19 0.52 -0.97
CA VAL A 46 -0.92 0.43 -2.25
C VAL A 46 -1.73 -0.85 -2.23
N ASP A 47 -3.04 -0.71 -2.38
CA ASP A 47 -3.97 -1.83 -2.47
C ASP A 47 -4.46 -1.97 -3.91
N LEU A 48 -4.45 -3.18 -4.45
CA LEU A 48 -5.06 -3.49 -5.74
C LEU A 48 -6.40 -4.18 -5.49
N GLN A 49 -7.48 -3.52 -5.88
CA GLN A 49 -8.80 -4.13 -5.96
C GLN A 49 -9.00 -4.70 -7.36
N PRO A 50 -8.91 -6.02 -7.56
CA PRO A 50 -9.06 -6.62 -8.88
C PRO A 50 -10.46 -6.36 -9.43
N HIS A 51 -10.56 -6.19 -10.73
CA HIS A 51 -11.86 -6.09 -11.38
C HIS A 51 -12.58 -7.46 -11.26
N PRO A 52 -13.81 -7.54 -10.71
CA PRO A 52 -14.48 -8.81 -10.43
C PRO A 52 -14.76 -9.65 -11.70
N LEU A 53 -14.62 -9.06 -12.88
CA LEU A 53 -14.85 -9.69 -14.19
C LEU A 53 -13.56 -10.00 -14.96
N LEU A 54 -12.37 -9.66 -14.43
CA LEU A 54 -11.12 -10.02 -15.11
C LEU A 54 -10.71 -11.44 -14.68
N PRO A 55 -10.51 -12.37 -15.64
CA PRO A 55 -9.87 -13.64 -15.30
C PRO A 55 -8.48 -13.34 -14.70
N PRO A 56 -8.02 -14.12 -13.70
CA PRO A 56 -6.73 -13.90 -13.09
C PRO A 56 -5.64 -13.85 -14.17
N ARG A 57 -4.91 -12.74 -14.25
CA ARG A 57 -3.81 -12.60 -15.20
C ARG A 57 -2.68 -13.53 -14.78
N SER A 58 -2.19 -14.36 -15.71
CA SER A 58 -0.97 -15.13 -15.48
C SER A 58 0.20 -14.19 -15.26
N LEU A 59 0.78 -14.21 -14.05
CA LEU A 59 2.03 -13.55 -13.72
C LEU A 59 3.21 -14.36 -14.29
N SER A 60 3.33 -14.43 -15.62
CA SER A 60 4.59 -14.91 -16.22
C SER A 60 5.63 -13.81 -16.04
N ARG A 61 6.52 -14.00 -15.06
CA ARG A 61 7.81 -13.30 -15.03
C ARG A 61 8.75 -14.06 -15.96
N GLU A 62 9.08 -13.50 -17.11
CA GLU A 62 10.39 -13.78 -17.69
C GLU A 62 11.43 -13.14 -16.75
N GLN A 63 12.18 -13.97 -16.05
CA GLN A 63 13.43 -13.56 -15.44
C GLN A 63 14.52 -14.08 -16.37
N GLY A 64 15.14 -13.15 -17.12
CA GLY A 64 16.39 -13.43 -17.83
C GLY A 64 17.54 -13.66 -16.87
#